data_AF-T0ZA23-F1
#
_entry.id   AF-T0ZA23-F1
#
_cell.length_a   1.000
_cell.length_b   1.000
_cell.length_c   1.000
_cell.angle_alpha   90.00
_cell.angle_beta   90.00
_cell.angle_gamma   90.00
#
_symmetry.space_group_name_H-M   'P 1'
#
loop_
_entity.id
_entity.type
_entity.pdbx_description
1 polymer ?
#
loop_
_entity_poly.entity_id
_entity_poly.type
_entity_poly.pdbx_seq_one_letter_code
_entity_poly.pdbx_strand_id
1 'polypeptide(L)'
;MKLALYFTFPYPSLERFGKYMEIISNVKFDYAELGIPTKYPYYDGPQIRKTHGVALKEFSMESLGKQVSILKSQGKKVYALAYC
;
A
#
# COMPACT_ATOMS: atom_id res chain seq x y z
N MET A 1 19.30 8.42 8.71
CA MET A 1 17.86 8.30 9.02
C MET A 1 17.17 7.72 7.79
N LYS A 2 16.27 6.75 7.95
CA LYS A 2 15.52 6.15 6.83
C LYS A 2 14.11 6.73 6.77
N LEU A 3 13.56 6.94 5.57
CA LEU A 3 12.19 7.37 5.33
C LEU A 3 11.36 6.20 4.81
N ALA A 4 10.33 5.84 5.56
CA ALA A 4 9.33 4.85 5.20
C ALA A 4 8.01 5.53 4.84
N LEU A 5 7.37 5.07 3.76
CA LEU A 5 6.02 5.49 3.41
C LEU A 5 5.05 4.34 3.66
N TYR A 6 3.95 4.60 4.35
CA TYR A 6 2.89 3.62 4.57
C TYR A 6 1.65 3.96 3.75
N PHE A 7 1.07 2.95 3.10
CA PHE A 7 -0.22 3.05 2.45
C PHE A 7 -1.06 1.81 2.68
N THR A 8 -2.35 1.97 2.96
CA THR A 8 -3.30 0.84 2.87
C THR A 8 -3.54 0.53 1.40
N PHE A 9 -3.20 -0.67 0.94
CA PHE A 9 -3.40 -1.06 -0.46
C PHE A 9 -4.79 -1.68 -0.65
N PRO A 10 -5.55 -1.36 -1.72
CA PRO A 10 -5.30 -0.36 -2.74
C PRO A 10 -6.11 0.94 -2.52
N TYR A 11 -6.09 1.54 -1.32
CA TYR A 11 -6.90 2.73 -1.04
C TYR A 11 -6.45 3.96 -1.87
N PRO A 12 -7.36 4.79 -2.40
CA PRO A 12 -8.82 4.68 -2.34
C PRO A 12 -9.44 3.78 -3.42
N SER A 13 -8.68 3.45 -4.46
CA SER A 13 -9.00 2.45 -5.49
C SER A 13 -7.71 1.98 -6.16
N LEU A 14 -7.72 0.80 -6.79
CA LEU A 14 -6.55 0.24 -7.47
C LEU A 14 -5.98 1.17 -8.53
N GLU A 15 -6.84 1.77 -9.34
CA GLU A 15 -6.45 2.73 -10.38
C GLU A 15 -5.75 3.96 -9.79
N ARG A 16 -6.34 4.57 -8.76
CA ARG A 16 -5.79 5.79 -8.13
C ARG A 16 -4.50 5.47 -7.38
N PHE A 17 -4.45 4.32 -6.71
CA PHE A 17 -3.26 3.84 -6.03
C PHE A 17 -2.08 3.72 -7.01
N GLY A 18 -2.29 3.06 -8.16
CA GLY A 18 -1.28 2.92 -9.21
C GLY A 18 -0.75 4.28 -9.69
N LYS A 19 -1.65 5.22 -10.01
CA LYS A 19 -1.29 6.59 -10.39
C LYS A 19 -0.48 7.32 -9.32
N TYR A 20 -0.86 7.19 -8.04
CA TYR A 20 -0.09 7.76 -6.94
C TYR A 20 1.30 7.15 -6.84
N MET A 21 1.41 5.83 -6.98
CA MET A 21 2.70 5.14 -6.94
C MET A 21 3.64 5.58 -8.06
N GLU A 22 3.11 5.80 -9.28
CA GLU A 22 3.87 6.36 -10.39
C GLU A 22 4.41 7.77 -10.07
N ILE A 23 3.58 8.63 -9.49
CA ILE A 23 3.99 9.99 -9.10
C ILE A 23 5.08 9.95 -8.02
N ILE A 24 4.86 9.20 -6.93
CA ILE A 24 5.79 9.17 -5.80
C ILE A 24 7.05 8.36 -6.11
N SER A 25 7.09 7.57 -7.18
CA SER A 25 8.29 6.84 -7.60
C SER A 25 9.48 7.79 -7.85
N ASN A 26 9.22 9.05 -8.20
CA ASN A 26 10.23 10.10 -8.36
C ASN A 26 10.68 10.75 -7.04
N VAL A 27 10.01 10.44 -5.92
CA VAL A 27 10.36 10.94 -4.59
C VAL A 27 11.40 10.02 -3.95
N LYS A 28 12.33 10.62 -3.20
CA LYS A 28 13.35 9.89 -2.44
C LYS A 28 12.76 9.35 -1.14
N PHE A 29 12.61 8.04 -1.05
CA PHE A 29 12.26 7.29 0.17
C PHE A 29 13.01 5.95 0.18
N ASP A 30 13.25 5.38 1.35
CA ASP A 30 14.03 4.15 1.50
C ASP A 30 13.22 2.89 1.22
N TYR A 31 11.95 2.86 1.63
CA TYR A 31 11.01 1.78 1.35
C TYR A 31 9.56 2.21 1.53
N ALA A 32 8.64 1.45 0.92
CA ALA A 32 7.20 1.58 1.11
C ALA A 32 6.64 0.35 1.81
N GLU A 33 5.66 0.55 2.68
CA GLU A 33 4.86 -0.48 3.33
C GLU A 33 3.45 -0.45 2.76
N LEU A 34 3.03 -1.60 2.22
CA LEU A 34 1.68 -1.81 1.72
C LEU A 34 0.89 -2.57 2.79
N GLY A 35 0.00 -1.86 3.47
CA GLY A 35 -0.94 -2.42 4.43
C GLY A 35 -1.96 -3.30 3.72
N ILE A 36 -2.01 -4.58 4.10
CA ILE A 36 -3.00 -5.53 3.64
C ILE A 36 -4.33 -5.23 4.36
N PRO A 37 -5.41 -4.96 3.62
CA PRO A 37 -6.66 -4.56 4.23
C PRO A 37 -7.28 -5.75 4.97
N THR A 38 -7.97 -5.46 6.07
CA THR A 38 -8.54 -6.46 6.98
C THR A 38 -9.86 -5.94 7.53
N LYS A 39 -10.77 -6.84 7.91
CA LYS A 39 -12.04 -6.50 8.55
C LYS A 39 -11.85 -5.96 9.97
N TYR A 40 -10.74 -6.29 10.61
CA TYR A 40 -10.51 -6.03 12.03
C TYR A 40 -9.17 -5.32 12.30
N PRO A 41 -8.98 -4.07 11.83
CA PRO A 41 -7.74 -3.31 12.03
C PRO A 41 -7.65 -2.71 13.45
N TYR A 42 -7.55 -3.56 14.48
CA TYR A 42 -7.65 -3.14 15.89
C TYR A 42 -6.55 -2.17 16.33
N TYR A 43 -5.34 -2.33 15.78
CA TYR A 43 -4.15 -1.55 16.19
C TYR A 43 -4.02 -0.22 15.42
N ASP A 44 -4.77 -0.04 14.34
CA ASP A 44 -4.70 1.16 13.50
C ASP A 44 -5.49 2.32 14.11
N GLY A 45 -5.00 3.55 13.91
CA GLY A 45 -5.72 4.77 14.28
C GLY A 45 -7.00 4.99 13.45
N PRO A 46 -7.91 5.90 13.87
CA PRO A 46 -9.20 6.10 13.22
C PRO A 46 -9.11 6.49 11.74
N GLN A 47 -8.02 7.13 11.31
CA GLN A 47 -7.82 7.50 9.91
C GLN A 47 -7.46 6.30 9.04
N ILE A 48 -6.53 5.44 9.51
CA ILE A 48 -6.16 4.21 8.79
C ILE A 48 -7.31 3.20 8.84
N ARG A 49 -8.01 3.01 9.96
CA ARG A 49 -9.16 2.08 10.02
C ARG A 49 -10.22 2.31 8.94
N LYS A 50 -10.46 3.58 8.56
CA LYS A 50 -11.42 3.94 7.51
C LYS A 50 -10.99 3.49 6.10
N THR A 51 -9.68 3.35 5.84
CA THR A 51 -9.18 2.95 4.52
C THR A 51 -9.39 1.46 4.27
N HIS A 52 -9.30 0.61 5.30
CA HIS A 52 -9.42 -0.84 5.18
C HIS A 52 -10.76 -1.26 4.57
N GLY A 53 -11.88 -0.66 5.01
CA GLY A 53 -13.21 -0.99 4.50
C GLY A 53 -13.40 -0.65 3.01
N VAL A 54 -12.74 0.40 2.52
CA VAL A 54 -12.75 0.76 1.09
C VAL A 54 -11.82 -0.17 0.31
N ALA A 55 -10.59 -0.35 0.81
CA ALA A 55 -9.57 -1.18 0.19
C ALA A 55 -9.99 -2.66 0.05
N LEU A 56 -10.70 -3.21 1.03
CA LEU A 56 -11.22 -4.59 1.01
C LEU A 56 -12.07 -4.91 -0.23
N LYS A 57 -12.74 -3.91 -0.83
CA LYS A 57 -13.65 -4.13 -1.97
C LYS A 57 -12.91 -4.43 -3.28
N GLU A 58 -11.69 -3.90 -3.42
CA GLU A 58 -10.90 -4.02 -4.64
C GLU A 58 -9.61 -4.82 -4.45
N PHE A 59 -9.28 -5.18 -3.20
CA PHE A 59 -8.07 -5.92 -2.89
C PHE A 59 -8.07 -7.33 -3.50
N SER A 60 -6.96 -7.70 -4.12
CA SER A 60 -6.65 -9.07 -4.48
C SER A 60 -5.15 -9.33 -4.39
N MET A 61 -4.76 -10.58 -4.14
CA MET A 61 -3.33 -10.97 -4.14
C MET A 61 -2.67 -10.77 -5.52
N GLU A 62 -3.44 -10.92 -6.60
CA GLU A 62 -2.97 -10.68 -7.95
C GLU A 62 -2.63 -9.19 -8.17
N SER A 63 -3.53 -8.28 -7.80
CA SER A 63 -3.30 -6.84 -7.95
C SER A 63 -2.13 -6.35 -7.09
N LEU A 64 -2.01 -6.87 -5.86
CA LEU A 64 -0.87 -6.62 -4.99
C LEU A 64 0.44 -7.09 -5.64
N GLY A 65 0.47 -8.33 -6.15
CA GLY A 65 1.64 -8.91 -6.80
C GLY A 65 2.09 -8.10 -8.02
N LYS A 66 1.14 -7.64 -8.84
CA LYS A 66 1.40 -6.75 -9.99
C LYS A 66 2.01 -5.42 -9.52
N GLN A 67 1.41 -4.78 -8.52
CA GLN A 67 1.89 -3.49 -8.02
C GLN A 67 3.29 -3.59 -7.40
N VAL A 68 3.55 -4.65 -6.61
CA VAL A 68 4.88 -4.90 -6.04
C VAL A 68 5.92 -5.14 -7.14
N SER A 69 5.57 -5.85 -8.20
CA SER A 69 6.46 -6.10 -9.33
C SER A 69 6.84 -4.80 -10.05
N ILE A 70 5.88 -3.90 -10.27
CA ILE A 70 6.10 -2.58 -10.87
C ILE A 70 7.04 -1.73 -10.00
N LEU A 71 6.82 -1.69 -8.69
CA LEU A 71 7.67 -0.90 -7.79
C LEU A 71 9.09 -1.46 -7.68
N LYS A 72 9.22 -2.79 -7.68
CA LYS A 72 10.53 -3.45 -7.69
C LYS A 72 11.30 -3.19 -8.99
N SER A 73 10.64 -3.17 -10.14
CA SER A 73 11.32 -2.84 -11.41
C SER A 73 11.81 -1.39 -11.46
N GLN A 74 11.21 -0.50 -10.67
CA GLN A 74 11.67 0.88 -10.43
C GLN A 74 12.74 1.00 -9.34
N GLY A 75 13.29 -0.13 -8.85
CA GLY A 75 14.31 -0.15 -7.81
C GLY A 75 13.80 0.20 -6.40
N LYS A 76 12.48 0.22 -6.17
CA LYS A 76 11.90 0.51 -4.86
C LYS A 76 11.85 -0.75 -4.00
N LYS A 77 12.16 -0.58 -2.71
CA LYS A 77 11.95 -1.61 -1.69
C LYS A 77 10.52 -1.52 -1.18
N VAL A 78 9.83 -2.65 -1.15
CA VAL A 78 8.42 -2.72 -0.75
C VAL A 78 8.23 -3.88 0.23
N TYR A 79 7.53 -3.63 1.31
CA TYR A 79 7.15 -4.61 2.32
C TYR A 79 5.63 -4.66 2.44
N ALA A 80 5.08 -5.82 2.78
CA ALA A 80 3.67 -5.96 3.14
C ALA A 80 3.54 -5.88 4.66
N LEU A 81 2.61 -5.06 5.15
CA LEU A 81 2.22 -5.04 6.55
C LEU A 81 0.85 -5.71 6.66
N ALA A 82 0.79 -6.84 7.36
CA ALA A 82 -0.44 -7.61 7.51
C ALA A 82 -0.71 -7.89 8.99
N TYR A 83 -2.00 -8.04 9.30
CA TYR A 83 -2.43 -8.63 10.57
C TYR A 83 -2.23 -10.15 10.47
N CYS A 84 -1.69 -10.75 11.52
CA CYS A 84 -1.60 -12.20 11.69
C CYS A 84 -2.87 -12.77 12.31
#